data_AF-A0A5D2YK21-F1
#
_entry.id   AF-A0A5D2YK21-F1
#
_cell.length_a   1.000
_cell.length_b   1.000
_cell.length_c   1.000
_cell.angle_alpha   90.00
_cell.angle_beta   90.00
_cell.angle_gamma   90.00
#
_symmetry.space_group_name_H-M   'P 1'
#
loop_
_entity.id
_entity.type
_entity.pdbx_description
1 polymer ?
#
loop_
_entity_poly.entity_id
_entity_poly.type
_entity_poly.pdbx_seq_one_letter_code
_entity_poly.pdbx_strand_id
1 'polypeptide(L)'
;MLNHPTGGGLAEYAVAKDNLIVLRPPEVSAAEGESLPVAGLAALQAVTESAGVKLDGTGRHVNLLITAASGGVGQYAVQQAKLGNTHVTATCGAHNLDLVKSLGADEVLDYKTPDGVALNCPSGSKSDVVIHCAMDIPWSTFEPNLSTNGKVIDMTPGPRAFLVYALEKLTFSKKQLVPMLMIPKKENLSG
;
A
#
# COMPACT_ATOMS: atom_id res chain seq x y z
N MET A 1 -19.15 -1.82 20.46
CA MET A 1 -17.70 -1.63 20.70
C MET A 1 -17.00 -1.80 19.36
N LEU A 2 -16.18 -0.85 18.95
CA LEU A 2 -15.34 -0.96 17.76
C LEU A 2 -14.31 -2.06 17.99
N ASN A 3 -14.41 -3.13 17.21
CA ASN A 3 -13.47 -4.23 17.24
C ASN A 3 -13.32 -4.83 15.84
N HIS A 4 -12.11 -5.23 15.48
CA HIS A 4 -11.76 -5.72 14.14
C HIS A 4 -12.66 -6.87 13.62
N PRO A 5 -13.02 -7.90 14.40
CA PRO A 5 -13.87 -9.00 13.92
C PRO A 5 -15.38 -8.70 13.96
N THR A 6 -15.85 -7.71 14.73
CA THR A 6 -17.30 -7.49 14.97
C THR A 6 -17.80 -6.12 14.52
N GLY A 7 -16.94 -5.23 14.02
CA GLY A 7 -17.30 -3.90 13.54
C GLY A 7 -17.86 -3.00 14.64
N GLY A 8 -18.93 -2.25 14.33
CA GLY A 8 -19.66 -1.40 15.28
C GLY A 8 -19.71 0.09 14.95
N GLY A 9 -19.20 0.52 13.79
CA GLY A 9 -19.20 1.92 13.36
C GLY A 9 -20.48 2.40 12.68
N LEU A 10 -21.29 1.50 12.12
CA LEU A 10 -22.60 1.82 11.53
C LEU A 10 -23.68 1.91 12.63
N ALA A 11 -23.52 2.87 13.52
CA ALA A 11 -24.41 3.12 14.65
C ALA A 11 -24.33 4.60 15.07
N GLU A 12 -25.33 5.11 15.78
CA GLU A 12 -25.31 6.48 16.31
C GLU A 12 -24.20 6.68 17.37
N TYR A 13 -23.83 5.59 18.07
CA TYR A 13 -22.81 5.60 19.10
C TYR A 13 -21.95 4.33 19.03
N ALA A 14 -20.65 4.48 19.29
CA ALA A 14 -19.71 3.38 19.38
C ALA A 14 -18.72 3.60 20.54
N VAL A 15 -18.20 2.50 21.08
CA VAL A 15 -17.18 2.51 22.14
C VAL A 15 -15.88 2.00 21.54
N ALA A 16 -14.80 2.78 21.62
CA ALA A 16 -13.46 2.35 21.24
C ALA A 16 -12.57 2.14 22.48
N LYS A 17 -11.51 1.36 22.32
CA LYS A 17 -10.45 1.26 23.33
C LYS A 17 -9.63 2.55 23.33
N ASP A 18 -9.27 3.04 24.50
CA ASP A 18 -8.46 4.27 24.67
C ASP A 18 -7.17 4.26 23.84
N ASN A 19 -6.51 3.11 23.73
CA ASN A 19 -5.29 2.95 22.94
C ASN A 19 -5.50 2.90 21.40
N LEU A 20 -6.73 3.07 20.92
CA LEU A 20 -7.12 3.12 19.50
C LEU A 20 -7.84 4.43 19.15
N ILE A 21 -7.76 5.44 20.00
CA ILE A 21 -8.38 6.75 19.82
C ILE A 21 -7.28 7.81 19.77
N VAL A 22 -7.47 8.81 18.92
CA VAL A 22 -6.61 9.99 18.81
C VAL A 22 -7.46 11.24 18.83
N LEU A 23 -6.90 12.35 19.29
CA LEU A 23 -7.57 13.64 19.17
C LEU A 23 -7.54 14.07 17.70
N ARG A 24 -8.72 14.37 17.15
CA ARG A 24 -8.83 14.97 15.82
C ARG A 24 -8.38 16.44 15.91
N PRO A 25 -7.37 16.88 15.13
CA PRO A 25 -7.02 18.29 15.05
C PRO A 25 -8.21 19.13 14.55
N PRO A 26 -8.37 20.38 15.01
CA PRO A 26 -9.51 21.21 14.61
C PRO A 26 -9.54 21.51 13.11
N GLU A 27 -8.39 21.47 12.42
CA GLU A 27 -8.25 21.71 10.99
C GLU A 27 -8.71 20.55 10.11
N VAL A 28 -8.77 19.32 10.65
CA VAL A 28 -9.14 18.11 9.91
C VAL A 28 -10.62 17.85 10.12
N SER A 29 -11.45 17.85 9.09
CA SER A 29 -12.89 17.56 9.24
C SER A 29 -13.14 16.15 9.81
N ALA A 30 -14.34 15.91 10.35
CA ALA A 30 -14.71 14.58 10.83
C ALA A 30 -14.62 13.51 9.74
N ALA A 31 -15.05 13.83 8.51
CA ALA A 31 -15.02 12.92 7.37
C ALA A 31 -13.58 12.56 6.95
N GLU A 32 -12.68 13.55 6.90
CA GLU A 32 -11.25 13.29 6.64
C GLU A 32 -10.65 12.43 7.76
N GLY A 33 -10.93 12.77 9.02
CA GLY A 33 -10.47 12.02 10.18
C GLY A 33 -10.91 10.56 10.20
N GLU A 34 -12.16 10.27 9.83
CA GLU A 34 -12.70 8.92 9.75
C GLU A 34 -12.10 8.10 8.58
N SER A 35 -11.73 8.76 7.49
CA SER A 35 -11.19 8.07 6.30
C SER A 35 -9.75 7.54 6.48
N LEU A 36 -9.03 8.03 7.49
CA LEU A 36 -7.62 7.75 7.74
C LEU A 36 -7.31 6.39 8.41
N PRO A 37 -8.03 5.92 9.45
CA PRO A 37 -7.49 4.91 10.36
C PRO A 37 -7.13 3.60 9.69
N VAL A 38 -8.03 2.96 8.95
CA VAL A 38 -7.70 1.66 8.33
C VAL A 38 -6.80 1.85 7.11
N ALA A 39 -7.23 2.71 6.18
CA ALA A 39 -6.58 2.85 4.88
C ALA A 39 -5.20 3.53 4.97
N GLY A 40 -5.13 4.63 5.72
CA GLY A 40 -3.90 5.40 5.92
C GLY A 40 -2.86 4.65 6.74
N LEU A 41 -3.26 3.93 7.81
CA LEU A 41 -2.32 3.12 8.60
C LEU A 41 -1.84 1.88 7.85
N ALA A 42 -2.70 1.22 7.07
CA ALA A 42 -2.28 0.11 6.22
C ALA A 42 -1.26 0.58 5.17
N ALA A 43 -1.51 1.71 4.52
CA ALA A 43 -0.54 2.33 3.63
C ALA A 43 0.77 2.66 4.35
N LEU A 44 0.68 3.28 5.54
CA LEU A 44 1.84 3.70 6.32
C LEU A 44 2.73 2.51 6.66
N GLN A 45 2.14 1.43 7.19
CA GLN A 45 2.86 0.23 7.56
C GLN A 45 3.42 -0.50 6.32
N ALA A 46 2.73 -0.45 5.18
CA ALA A 46 3.24 -1.02 3.92
C ALA A 46 4.46 -0.24 3.40
N VAL A 47 4.39 1.09 3.41
CA VAL A 47 5.45 1.98 2.93
C VAL A 47 6.65 1.98 3.88
N THR A 48 6.46 2.11 5.19
CA THR A 48 7.56 2.28 6.14
C THR A 48 8.10 0.94 6.63
N GLU A 49 7.24 0.04 7.12
CA GLU A 49 7.70 -1.21 7.73
C GLU A 49 8.04 -2.28 6.68
N SER A 50 7.20 -2.42 5.65
CA SER A 50 7.35 -3.49 4.66
C SER A 50 8.27 -3.10 3.50
N ALA A 51 8.12 -1.89 2.96
CA ALA A 51 8.97 -1.37 1.90
C ALA A 51 10.26 -0.68 2.41
N GLY A 52 10.33 -0.37 3.71
CA GLY A 52 11.53 0.23 4.31
C GLY A 52 11.76 1.70 3.93
N VAL A 53 10.72 2.38 3.45
CA VAL A 53 10.81 3.80 3.06
C VAL A 53 10.88 4.67 4.31
N LYS A 54 11.84 5.58 4.34
CA LYS A 54 11.90 6.64 5.36
C LYS A 54 11.17 7.87 4.85
N LEU A 55 10.09 8.25 5.53
CA LEU A 55 9.24 9.39 5.13
C LEU A 55 9.94 10.76 5.22
N ASP A 56 11.09 10.84 5.90
CA ASP A 56 11.92 12.04 5.96
C ASP A 56 12.78 12.26 4.70
N GLY A 57 12.70 11.35 3.72
CA GLY A 57 13.44 11.42 2.47
C GLY A 57 14.94 11.06 2.58
N THR A 58 15.43 10.70 3.76
CA THR A 58 16.85 10.31 3.99
C THR A 58 17.14 8.84 3.64
N GLY A 59 16.09 8.10 3.24
CA GLY A 59 16.18 6.70 2.85
C GLY A 59 16.93 6.50 1.53
N ARG A 60 17.20 5.24 1.22
CA ARG A 60 17.64 4.85 -0.11
C ARG A 60 16.50 5.12 -1.10
N HIS A 61 16.84 5.67 -2.27
CA HIS A 61 15.90 5.77 -3.38
C HIS A 61 15.46 4.38 -3.84
N VAL A 62 14.14 4.15 -3.86
CA VAL A 62 13.52 2.89 -4.27
C VAL A 62 12.45 3.14 -5.33
N ASN A 63 12.28 2.19 -6.24
CA ASN A 63 11.21 2.20 -7.21
C ASN A 63 10.02 1.40 -6.66
N LEU A 64 8.89 2.07 -6.46
CA LEU A 64 7.64 1.50 -5.96
C LEU A 64 6.62 1.37 -7.08
N LEU A 65 5.95 0.23 -7.13
CA LEU A 65 4.71 0.04 -7.89
C LEU A 65 3.53 -0.08 -6.95
N ILE A 66 2.49 0.74 -7.15
CA ILE A 66 1.28 0.73 -6.32
C ILE A 66 0.08 0.36 -7.19
N THR A 67 -0.51 -0.81 -6.98
CA THR A 67 -1.68 -1.25 -7.76
C THR A 67 -2.98 -0.77 -7.14
N ALA A 68 -4.00 -0.48 -7.96
CA ALA A 68 -5.28 0.07 -7.49
C ALA A 68 -5.10 1.38 -6.67
N ALA A 69 -4.22 2.25 -7.17
CA ALA A 69 -3.77 3.46 -6.49
C ALA A 69 -4.86 4.50 -6.26
N SER A 70 -6.00 4.43 -6.96
CA SER A 70 -7.16 5.29 -6.71
C SER A 70 -8.09 4.77 -5.61
N GLY A 71 -7.77 3.61 -5.01
CA GLY A 71 -8.55 3.01 -3.91
C GLY A 71 -8.15 3.56 -2.54
N GLY A 72 -8.83 3.06 -1.50
CA GLY A 72 -8.67 3.54 -0.11
C GLY A 72 -7.23 3.56 0.36
N VAL A 73 -6.52 2.41 0.33
CA VAL A 73 -5.10 2.32 0.74
C VAL A 73 -4.18 2.96 -0.30
N GLY A 74 -4.44 2.70 -1.58
CA GLY A 74 -3.57 3.08 -2.69
C GLY A 74 -3.28 4.58 -2.73
N GLN A 75 -4.28 5.43 -2.53
CA GLN A 75 -4.12 6.89 -2.60
C GLN A 75 -3.22 7.44 -1.47
N TYR A 76 -3.27 6.82 -0.28
CA TYR A 76 -2.40 7.17 0.83
C TYR A 76 -0.98 6.64 0.58
N ALA A 77 -0.86 5.42 0.04
CA ALA A 77 0.43 4.81 -0.26
C ALA A 77 1.22 5.63 -1.28
N VAL A 78 0.57 6.19 -2.32
CA VAL A 78 1.22 7.08 -3.29
C VAL A 78 1.80 8.30 -2.58
N GLN A 79 0.99 9.03 -1.82
CA GLN A 79 1.43 10.25 -1.14
C GLN A 79 2.55 9.98 -0.13
N GLN A 80 2.41 8.95 0.70
CA GLN A 80 3.41 8.56 1.70
C GLN A 80 4.71 8.10 1.05
N ALA A 81 4.64 7.33 -0.04
CA ALA A 81 5.83 6.95 -0.80
C ALA A 81 6.57 8.17 -1.35
N LYS A 82 5.84 9.17 -1.86
CA LYS A 82 6.44 10.42 -2.38
C LYS A 82 7.10 11.27 -1.29
N LEU A 83 6.56 11.30 -0.07
CA LEU A 83 7.24 11.93 1.07
C LEU A 83 8.63 11.33 1.30
N GLY A 84 8.79 10.02 1.09
CA GLY A 84 10.07 9.33 1.23
C GLY A 84 11.05 9.46 0.05
N ASN A 85 10.83 10.40 -0.87
CA ASN A 85 11.68 10.64 -2.04
C ASN A 85 11.89 9.38 -2.90
N THR A 86 10.79 8.69 -3.20
CA THR A 86 10.77 7.48 -4.03
C THR A 86 10.24 7.77 -5.43
N HIS A 87 10.54 6.87 -6.37
CA HIS A 87 9.88 6.84 -7.67
C HIS A 87 8.65 5.93 -7.59
N VAL A 88 7.48 6.45 -7.94
CA VAL A 88 6.19 5.77 -7.83
C VAL A 88 5.58 5.57 -9.21
N THR A 89 5.49 4.31 -9.63
CA THR A 89 4.59 3.88 -10.69
C THR A 89 3.28 3.43 -10.04
N ALA A 90 2.14 3.82 -10.61
CA ALA A 90 0.84 3.50 -10.05
C ALA A 90 -0.10 2.93 -11.12
N THR A 91 -0.99 2.02 -10.74
CA THR A 91 -2.07 1.55 -11.63
C THR A 91 -3.43 1.95 -11.10
N CYS A 92 -4.30 2.42 -11.98
CA CYS A 92 -5.71 2.72 -11.68
C CYS A 92 -6.56 2.61 -12.94
N GLY A 93 -7.87 2.83 -12.86
CA GLY A 93 -8.70 2.92 -14.06
C GLY A 93 -8.49 4.25 -14.77
N ALA A 94 -8.72 4.28 -16.10
CA ALA A 94 -8.58 5.47 -16.94
C ALA A 94 -9.17 6.78 -16.35
N HIS A 95 -10.33 6.70 -15.70
CA HIS A 95 -11.01 7.87 -15.13
C HIS A 95 -10.30 8.49 -13.91
N ASN A 96 -9.32 7.79 -13.31
CA ASN A 96 -8.58 8.26 -12.14
C ASN A 96 -7.12 8.59 -12.44
N LEU A 97 -6.70 8.58 -13.71
CA LEU A 97 -5.30 8.85 -14.07
C LEU A 97 -4.83 10.22 -13.56
N ASP A 98 -5.63 11.26 -13.79
CA ASP A 98 -5.32 12.62 -13.35
C ASP A 98 -5.31 12.76 -11.83
N LEU A 99 -6.22 12.06 -11.14
CA LEU A 99 -6.23 12.00 -9.68
C LEU A 99 -4.94 11.38 -9.16
N VAL A 100 -4.58 10.18 -9.61
CA VAL A 100 -3.40 9.48 -9.10
C VAL A 100 -2.11 10.24 -9.44
N LYS A 101 -2.07 10.92 -10.59
CA LYS A 101 -0.96 11.81 -10.94
C LYS A 101 -0.89 13.03 -10.02
N SER A 102 -2.02 13.64 -9.66
CA SER A 102 -2.04 14.80 -8.74
C SER A 102 -1.64 14.42 -7.31
N LEU A 103 -1.83 13.16 -6.91
CA LEU A 103 -1.30 12.60 -5.66
C LEU A 103 0.23 12.44 -5.65
N GLY A 104 0.89 12.59 -6.81
CA GLY A 104 2.34 12.63 -6.93
C GLY A 104 2.98 11.41 -7.59
N ALA A 105 2.20 10.46 -8.14
CA ALA A 105 2.77 9.36 -8.91
C ALA A 105 3.56 9.87 -10.13
N ASP A 106 4.76 9.33 -10.34
CA ASP A 106 5.64 9.71 -11.45
C ASP A 106 5.15 9.11 -12.77
N GLU A 107 4.64 7.87 -12.71
CA GLU A 107 4.07 7.14 -13.84
C GLU A 107 2.70 6.57 -13.44
N VAL A 108 1.68 6.73 -14.29
CA VAL A 108 0.34 6.19 -14.04
C VAL A 108 -0.12 5.36 -15.22
N LEU A 109 -0.51 4.11 -14.94
CA LEU A 109 -0.96 3.13 -15.91
C LEU A 109 -2.46 2.87 -15.77
N ASP A 110 -3.19 2.93 -16.88
CA ASP A 110 -4.55 2.38 -16.92
C ASP A 110 -4.44 0.85 -16.94
N TYR A 111 -4.95 0.18 -15.90
CA TYR A 111 -4.84 -1.28 -15.74
C TYR A 111 -5.52 -2.07 -16.88
N LYS A 112 -6.34 -1.42 -17.72
CA LYS A 112 -7.00 -2.03 -18.88
C LYS A 112 -6.14 -1.99 -20.15
N THR A 113 -5.06 -1.22 -20.17
CA THR A 113 -4.13 -1.14 -21.30
C THR A 113 -3.13 -2.29 -21.26
N PRO A 114 -2.47 -2.65 -22.39
CA PRO A 114 -1.45 -3.71 -22.40
C PRO A 114 -0.36 -3.50 -21.36
N ASP A 115 0.14 -2.27 -21.20
CA ASP A 115 1.17 -1.95 -20.21
C ASP A 115 0.64 -2.05 -18.78
N GLY A 116 -0.60 -1.60 -18.53
CA GLY A 116 -1.23 -1.73 -17.22
C GLY A 116 -1.52 -3.18 -16.83
N VAL A 117 -1.94 -4.03 -17.77
CA VAL A 117 -2.16 -5.48 -17.55
C VAL A 117 -0.83 -6.19 -17.26
N ALA A 118 0.22 -5.82 -17.98
CA ALA A 118 1.55 -6.41 -17.83
C ALA A 118 2.36 -5.79 -16.68
N LEU A 119 1.87 -4.73 -16.04
CA LEU A 119 2.60 -3.90 -15.07
C LEU A 119 3.94 -3.37 -15.61
N ASN A 120 3.97 -3.08 -16.92
CA ASN A 120 5.15 -2.57 -17.59
C ASN A 120 5.26 -1.06 -17.33
N CYS A 121 6.31 -0.67 -16.61
CA CYS A 121 6.63 0.73 -16.40
C CYS A 121 7.13 1.34 -17.72
N PRO A 122 6.56 2.47 -18.20
CA PRO A 122 6.99 3.14 -19.44
C PRO A 122 8.48 3.51 -19.45
N SER A 123 9.03 3.86 -18.29
CA SER A 123 10.46 4.11 -18.08
C SER A 123 11.35 2.87 -18.23
N GLY A 124 10.77 1.66 -18.27
CA GLY A 124 11.49 0.38 -18.22
C GLY A 124 12.05 0.03 -16.83
N SER A 125 11.79 0.87 -15.84
CA SER A 125 12.27 0.68 -14.46
C SER A 125 11.69 -0.59 -13.84
N LYS A 126 12.55 -1.32 -13.12
CA LYS A 126 12.12 -2.45 -12.29
C LYS A 126 11.74 -1.97 -10.91
N SER A 127 10.67 -2.54 -10.36
CA SER A 127 10.17 -2.22 -9.02
C SER A 127 10.98 -2.98 -7.97
N ASP A 128 11.48 -2.24 -6.98
CA ASP A 128 12.08 -2.85 -5.79
C ASP A 128 11.02 -3.40 -4.85
N VAL A 129 9.89 -2.69 -4.75
CA VAL A 129 8.75 -3.12 -3.95
C VAL A 129 7.46 -2.82 -4.69
N VAL A 130 6.50 -3.74 -4.62
CA VAL A 130 5.13 -3.55 -5.07
C VAL A 130 4.23 -3.51 -3.85
N ILE A 131 3.43 -2.46 -3.70
CA ILE A 131 2.34 -2.42 -2.72
C ILE A 131 1.07 -2.83 -3.46
N HIS A 132 0.66 -4.09 -3.28
CA HIS A 132 -0.42 -4.70 -4.04
C HIS A 132 -1.75 -4.56 -3.31
N CYS A 133 -2.55 -3.57 -3.72
CA CYS A 133 -3.93 -3.34 -3.26
C CYS A 133 -5.02 -3.84 -4.22
N ALA A 134 -4.65 -4.40 -5.37
CA ALA A 134 -5.61 -4.96 -6.33
C ALA A 134 -5.89 -6.45 -6.02
N MET A 135 -6.81 -7.06 -6.75
CA MET A 135 -7.11 -8.48 -6.65
C MET A 135 -6.65 -9.22 -7.91
N ASP A 136 -6.39 -10.52 -7.77
CA ASP A 136 -6.25 -11.48 -8.87
C ASP A 136 -5.12 -11.22 -9.89
N ILE A 137 -4.03 -10.57 -9.49
CA ILE A 137 -2.82 -10.46 -10.33
C ILE A 137 -1.89 -11.66 -10.04
N PRO A 138 -1.57 -12.51 -11.03
CA PRO A 138 -0.71 -13.66 -10.80
C PRO A 138 0.75 -13.25 -10.63
N TRP A 139 1.51 -14.04 -9.88
CA TRP A 139 2.96 -13.84 -9.66
C TRP A 139 3.75 -13.67 -10.97
N SER A 140 3.35 -14.39 -12.03
CA SER A 140 3.96 -14.29 -13.36
C SER A 140 3.90 -12.90 -13.99
N THR A 141 2.97 -12.05 -13.55
CA THR A 141 2.87 -10.65 -13.99
C THR A 141 3.84 -9.75 -13.21
N PHE A 142 4.03 -10.01 -11.92
CA PHE A 142 4.95 -9.23 -11.09
C PHE A 142 6.41 -9.59 -11.38
N GLU A 143 6.73 -10.89 -11.41
CA GLU A 143 8.10 -11.38 -11.42
C GLU A 143 9.00 -10.73 -12.49
N PRO A 144 8.57 -10.57 -13.76
CA PRO A 144 9.41 -9.93 -14.78
C PRO A 144 9.70 -8.46 -14.50
N ASN A 145 8.83 -7.78 -13.74
CA ASN A 145 8.90 -6.35 -13.43
C ASN A 145 9.61 -6.03 -12.10
N LEU A 146 9.92 -7.05 -11.31
CA LEU A 146 10.66 -6.91 -10.06
C LEU A 146 12.17 -6.79 -10.31
N SER A 147 12.83 -5.97 -9.48
CA SER A 147 14.28 -5.93 -9.37
C SER A 147 14.82 -7.25 -8.79
N THR A 148 16.16 -7.42 -8.75
CA THR A 148 16.78 -8.70 -8.35
C THR A 148 16.30 -9.21 -6.99
N ASN A 149 16.03 -8.32 -6.04
CA ASN A 149 15.52 -8.66 -4.71
C ASN A 149 14.10 -8.10 -4.47
N GLY A 150 13.34 -7.96 -5.55
CA GLY A 150 12.05 -7.27 -5.52
C GLY A 150 11.01 -8.02 -4.70
N LYS A 151 10.14 -7.27 -4.02
CA LYS A 151 9.09 -7.84 -3.16
C LYS A 151 7.71 -7.38 -3.59
N VAL A 152 6.73 -8.26 -3.47
CA VAL A 152 5.31 -7.91 -3.59
C VAL A 152 4.68 -7.98 -2.21
N ILE A 153 4.28 -6.84 -1.67
CA ILE A 153 3.55 -6.74 -0.39
C ILE A 153 2.07 -6.92 -0.71
N ASP A 154 1.54 -8.09 -0.38
CA ASP A 154 0.12 -8.41 -0.55
C ASP A 154 -0.68 -7.86 0.64
N MET A 155 -1.51 -6.85 0.37
CA MET A 155 -2.30 -6.14 1.39
C MET A 155 -3.52 -6.93 1.85
N THR A 156 -3.95 -7.93 1.09
CA THR A 156 -5.13 -8.76 1.38
C THR A 156 -4.79 -10.24 1.23
N PRO A 157 -3.83 -10.76 2.02
CA PRO A 157 -3.28 -12.07 1.75
C PRO A 157 -4.26 -13.19 2.11
N GLY A 158 -4.50 -14.06 1.13
CA GLY A 158 -5.17 -15.35 1.37
C GLY A 158 -4.21 -16.38 2.01
N PRO A 159 -4.73 -17.51 2.53
CA PRO A 159 -3.89 -18.57 3.13
C PRO A 159 -2.76 -19.07 2.22
N ARG A 160 -2.99 -19.07 0.89
CA ARG A 160 -1.99 -19.45 -0.10
C ARG A 160 -0.77 -18.52 -0.12
N ALA A 161 -0.95 -17.22 0.09
CA ALA A 161 0.15 -16.25 0.10
C ALA A 161 1.14 -16.54 1.24
N PHE A 162 0.65 -16.94 2.41
CA PHE A 162 1.50 -17.35 3.54
C PHE A 162 2.31 -18.62 3.26
N LEU A 163 1.70 -19.61 2.60
CA LEU A 163 2.40 -20.85 2.21
C LEU A 163 3.51 -20.56 1.20
N VAL A 164 3.23 -19.74 0.19
CA VAL A 164 4.22 -19.31 -0.82
C VAL A 164 5.38 -18.57 -0.15
N TYR A 165 5.09 -17.60 0.71
CA TYR A 165 6.11 -16.85 1.44
C TYR A 165 7.02 -17.74 2.30
N ALA A 166 6.44 -18.71 3.02
CA ALA A 166 7.22 -19.65 3.83
C ALA A 166 8.17 -20.49 2.96
N LEU A 167 7.69 -20.97 1.81
CA LEU A 167 8.52 -21.72 0.86
C LEU A 167 9.63 -20.85 0.25
N GLU A 168 9.33 -19.61 -0.13
CA GLU A 168 10.31 -18.67 -0.68
C GLU A 168 11.42 -18.34 0.32
N LYS A 169 11.07 -18.20 1.60
CA LYS A 169 12.07 -18.03 2.68
C LYS A 169 12.93 -19.27 2.87
N LEU A 170 12.35 -20.46 2.86
CA LEU A 170 13.09 -21.73 3.00
C LEU A 170 14.02 -21.97 1.81
N THR A 171 13.62 -21.55 0.61
CA THR A 171 14.40 -21.69 -0.62
C THR A 171 15.37 -20.53 -0.87
N PHE A 172 15.43 -19.53 0.02
CA PHE A 172 16.24 -18.31 -0.14
C PHE A 172 15.97 -17.59 -1.47
N SER A 173 14.71 -17.59 -1.91
CA SER A 173 14.29 -16.89 -3.12
C SER A 173 14.55 -15.40 -2.99
N LYS A 174 15.20 -14.82 -4.02
CA LYS A 174 15.57 -13.39 -4.02
C LYS A 174 14.35 -12.48 -4.19
N LYS A 175 13.40 -12.90 -5.02
CA LYS A 175 12.10 -12.26 -5.18
C LYS A 175 11.09 -12.95 -4.28
N GLN A 176 10.21 -12.18 -3.66
CA GLN A 176 9.29 -12.70 -2.64
C GLN A 176 7.89 -12.10 -2.72
N LEU A 177 6.88 -12.92 -2.48
CA LEU A 177 5.53 -12.51 -2.13
C LEU A 177 5.42 -12.43 -0.60
N VAL A 178 5.28 -11.22 -0.06
CA VAL A 178 5.23 -10.95 1.38
C VAL A 178 3.79 -10.63 1.80
N PRO A 179 3.10 -11.54 2.50
CA PRO A 179 1.77 -11.27 3.01
C PRO A 179 1.86 -10.25 4.15
N MET A 180 1.00 -9.22 4.11
CA MET A 180 0.90 -8.22 5.16
C MET A 180 -0.40 -8.36 5.94
N LEU A 181 -0.28 -8.40 7.27
CA LEU A 181 -1.41 -8.22 8.17
C LEU A 181 -1.29 -6.84 8.81
N MET A 182 -2.30 -5.99 8.62
CA MET A 182 -2.36 -4.70 9.28
C MET A 182 -2.62 -4.91 10.77
N ILE A 183 -1.70 -4.43 11.60
CA ILE A 183 -1.80 -4.51 13.06
C ILE A 183 -1.67 -3.07 13.56
N PRO A 184 -2.77 -2.43 14.02
CA PRO A 184 -2.69 -1.09 14.58
C PRO A 184 -1.78 -1.11 15.81
N LYS A 185 -0.76 -0.25 15.82
CA LYS A 185 0.10 -0.02 16.99
C LYS A 185 -0.18 1.38 17.53
N LYS A 186 0.00 1.56 18.84
CA LYS A 186 -0.26 2.86 19.50
C LYS A 186 0.68 3.95 18.97
N GLU A 187 1.90 3.58 18.61
CA GLU A 187 2.92 4.48 18.06
C GLU A 187 2.48 5.04 16.69
N ASN A 188 1.73 4.26 15.90
CA ASN A 188 1.20 4.72 14.62
C ASN A 188 0.03 5.72 14.77
N LEU A 189 -0.51 5.85 15.99
CA LEU A 189 -1.61 6.73 16.35
C LEU A 189 -1.15 7.97 17.12
N SER A 190 0.10 8.00 17.59
CA SER A 190 0.68 9.13 18.31
C SER A 190 1.63 9.89 17.39
N GLY A 191 1.04 10.70 16.50
CA GLY A 191 1.76 11.72 15.74
C GLY A 191 2.17 12.90 16.60
#